data_AF-A0A974ACE3-F1
#
_entry.id   AF-A0A974ACE3-F1
#
_cell.length_a   1.000
_cell.length_b   1.000
_cell.length_c   1.000
_cell.angle_alpha   90.00
_cell.angle_beta   90.00
_cell.angle_gamma   90.00
#
_symmetry.space_group_name_H-M   'P 1'
#
loop_
_entity.id
_entity.type
_entity.pdbx_description
1 polymer ?
#
loop_
_entity_poly.entity_id
_entity_poly.type
_entity_poly.pdbx_seq_one_letter_code
_entity_poly.pdbx_strand_id
1 'polypeptide(L)'
;MQRTKPPFRADEVGSLLRPPKIKEARARLEKGEISADELRKIEDMEIEKVVHKQASVGLKLATDGEFRRSWWHFDFLSHLTGCELFHPDMGIQFAGVQTRHDAIRVIGKLDFSDHHPMLDHFRFLKKYADQAHVVPKMTIPSPAVLHFRGGRKLISREVYPDLEEFYQDLGKTYRKAVKAFYDAGCRYLQFDDTVWAYLCSQEELQKSRDRGDNPDGLQEIYARVINYAIADRPSDMVITTHVCRGNFRSTWISSGGYEPVAETMLAGTNYDGYFLEYDSDRAGGFEPLRFLPKGNKVVVVGVITSKFGELEKKDDIKRRLEEASKFAPIEQLAVSPQCGFASTEEGNILSEEEPWAKLRLAVEVANEVWGK
;
A
#
# COMPACT_ATOMS: atom_id res chain seq x y z
N MET A 1 -10.41 -16.20 18.12
CA MET A 1 -9.74 -17.13 17.16
C MET A 1 -8.68 -16.44 16.31
N GLN A 2 -7.44 -16.89 16.53
CA GLN A 2 -6.25 -16.57 15.75
C GLN A 2 -6.40 -17.02 14.29
N ARG A 3 -5.85 -16.24 13.37
CA ARG A 3 -5.80 -16.60 11.94
C ARG A 3 -4.48 -17.26 11.60
N THR A 4 -4.55 -18.28 10.75
CA THR A 4 -3.39 -18.99 10.16
C THR A 4 -3.10 -18.56 8.72
N LYS A 5 -3.98 -17.74 8.13
CA LYS A 5 -3.81 -17.13 6.81
C LYS A 5 -3.94 -15.61 6.90
N PRO A 6 -3.19 -14.86 6.07
CA PRO A 6 -3.35 -13.41 5.97
C PRO A 6 -4.77 -12.96 5.58
N PRO A 7 -5.14 -11.68 5.83
CA PRO A 7 -4.48 -10.77 6.77
C PRO A 7 -4.47 -11.36 8.19
N PHE A 8 -3.43 -11.09 8.96
CA PHE A 8 -3.34 -11.56 10.35
C PHE A 8 -4.10 -10.63 11.30
N ARG A 9 -4.39 -11.08 12.53
CA ARG A 9 -5.14 -10.28 13.51
C ARG A 9 -4.40 -9.01 13.92
N ALA A 10 -3.08 -9.10 14.07
CA ALA A 10 -2.16 -7.97 14.03
C ALA A 10 -1.42 -8.04 12.71
N ASP A 11 -1.51 -6.98 11.92
CA ASP A 11 -0.88 -6.86 10.61
C ASP A 11 -0.24 -5.46 10.50
N GLU A 12 0.52 -5.22 9.44
CA GLU A 12 1.13 -3.91 9.17
C GLU A 12 1.00 -3.57 7.69
N VAL A 13 1.06 -2.29 7.35
CA VAL A 13 0.78 -1.87 5.97
C VAL A 13 1.91 -2.23 5.01
N GLY A 14 3.18 -1.94 5.34
CA GLY A 14 4.27 -2.04 4.38
C GLY A 14 5.52 -1.29 4.84
N SER A 15 5.64 -0.03 4.42
CA SER A 15 6.80 0.81 4.71
C SER A 15 7.14 0.96 6.21
N LEU A 16 8.45 0.92 6.49
CA LEU A 16 9.04 1.20 7.81
C LEU A 16 9.93 2.45 7.73
N LEU A 17 10.26 3.07 8.87
CA LEU A 17 11.23 4.17 8.90
C LEU A 17 12.57 3.71 8.33
N ARG A 18 13.08 4.43 7.33
CA ARG A 18 14.40 4.15 6.75
C ARG A 18 15.48 4.40 7.80
N PRO A 19 16.33 3.41 8.12
CA PRO A 19 17.42 3.57 9.06
C PRO A 19 18.41 4.66 8.61
N PRO A 20 19.06 5.37 9.54
CA PRO A 20 20.09 6.36 9.21
C PRO A 20 21.15 5.82 8.25
N LYS A 21 21.55 4.54 8.40
CA LYS A 21 22.52 3.87 7.53
C LYS A 21 22.13 3.87 6.04
N ILE A 22 20.86 3.67 5.71
CA ILE A 22 20.40 3.72 4.32
C ILE A 22 20.42 5.16 3.82
N LYS A 23 19.95 6.11 4.64
CA LYS A 23 19.96 7.55 4.28
C LYS A 23 21.37 8.05 4.01
N GLU A 24 22.31 7.71 4.88
CA GLU A 24 23.73 8.02 4.71
C GLU A 24 24.33 7.35 3.46
N ALA A 25 24.04 6.07 3.23
CA ALA A 25 24.53 5.35 2.05
C ALA A 25 24.02 5.98 0.74
N ARG A 26 22.74 6.37 0.67
CA ARG A 26 22.17 7.05 -0.50
C ARG A 26 22.82 8.41 -0.72
N ALA A 27 23.01 9.21 0.32
CA ALA A 27 23.73 10.48 0.21
C ALA A 27 25.19 10.30 -0.26
N ARG A 28 25.85 9.20 0.11
CA ARG A 28 27.19 8.85 -0.37
C ARG A 28 27.18 8.41 -1.83
N LEU A 29 26.16 7.65 -2.26
CA LEU A 29 25.98 7.27 -3.66
C LEU A 29 25.77 8.50 -4.55
N GLU A 30 24.93 9.45 -4.12
CA GLU A 30 24.70 10.72 -4.84
C GLU A 30 25.98 11.55 -5.02
N LYS A 31 26.92 11.45 -4.07
CA LYS A 31 28.25 12.09 -4.13
C LYS A 31 29.29 11.27 -4.91
N GLY A 32 28.95 10.06 -5.39
CA GLY A 32 29.87 9.15 -6.05
C GLY A 32 30.91 8.50 -5.12
N GLU A 33 30.67 8.52 -3.80
CA GLU A 33 31.59 7.97 -2.79
C GLU A 33 31.44 6.45 -2.61
N ILE A 34 30.31 5.88 -3.03
CA ILE A 34 30.06 4.43 -3.08
C ILE A 34 29.40 4.07 -4.42
N SER A 35 29.54 2.81 -4.82
CA SER A 35 28.83 2.20 -5.95
C SER A 35 27.38 1.82 -5.60
N ALA A 36 26.55 1.60 -6.63
CA ALA A 36 25.20 1.06 -6.45
C ALA A 36 25.20 -0.33 -5.78
N ASP A 37 26.22 -1.15 -6.04
CA ASP A 37 26.38 -2.46 -5.39
C ASP A 37 26.71 -2.35 -3.90
N GLU A 38 27.47 -1.33 -3.51
CA GLU A 38 27.74 -1.04 -2.09
C GLU A 38 26.49 -0.53 -1.37
N LEU A 39 25.69 0.35 -2.01
CA LEU A 39 24.38 0.74 -1.48
C LEU A 39 23.50 -0.50 -1.30
N ARG A 40 23.41 -1.36 -2.34
CA ARG A 40 22.60 -2.57 -2.31
C ARG A 40 22.99 -3.47 -1.13
N LYS A 41 24.28 -3.67 -0.85
CA LYS A 41 24.74 -4.45 0.32
C LYS A 41 24.30 -3.84 1.64
N ILE A 42 24.31 -2.52 1.77
CA ILE A 42 23.83 -1.83 2.98
C ILE A 42 22.32 -2.02 3.13
N GLU A 43 21.56 -1.85 2.05
CA GLU A 43 20.11 -2.12 2.04
C GLU A 43 19.80 -3.57 2.39
N ASP A 44 20.53 -4.55 1.83
CA ASP A 44 20.41 -5.98 2.13
C ASP A 44 20.53 -6.24 3.64
N MET A 45 21.56 -5.69 4.27
CA MET A 45 21.83 -5.83 5.70
C MET A 45 20.73 -5.22 6.58
N GLU A 46 20.20 -4.06 6.20
CA GLU A 46 19.14 -3.39 6.96
C GLU A 46 17.78 -4.06 6.75
N ILE A 47 17.50 -4.60 5.56
CA ILE A 47 16.28 -5.39 5.28
C ILE A 47 16.26 -6.67 6.11
N GLU A 48 17.37 -7.42 6.15
CA GLU A 48 17.50 -8.62 6.99
C GLU A 48 17.17 -8.31 8.46
N LYS A 49 17.74 -7.23 9.00
CA LYS A 49 17.49 -6.81 10.39
C LYS A 49 16.02 -6.52 10.66
N VAL A 50 15.36 -5.76 9.79
CA VAL A 50 13.95 -5.40 10.03
C VAL A 50 13.01 -6.59 9.85
N VAL A 51 13.34 -7.55 8.98
CA VAL A 51 12.58 -8.81 8.88
C VAL A 51 12.62 -9.58 10.21
N HIS A 52 13.82 -9.75 10.79
CA HIS A 52 13.95 -10.39 12.09
C HIS A 52 13.33 -9.58 13.23
N LYS A 53 13.40 -8.24 13.18
CA LYS A 53 12.78 -7.36 14.19
C LYS A 53 11.26 -7.47 14.16
N GLN A 54 10.64 -7.48 12.97
CA GLN A 54 9.18 -7.68 12.80
C GLN A 54 8.73 -9.01 13.41
N ALA A 55 9.46 -10.11 13.14
CA ALA A 55 9.19 -11.39 13.77
C ALA A 55 9.35 -11.32 15.30
N SER A 56 10.40 -10.66 15.81
CA SER A 56 10.67 -10.56 17.26
C SER A 56 9.63 -9.75 18.04
N VAL A 57 8.91 -8.82 17.38
CA VAL A 57 7.80 -8.10 18.00
C VAL A 57 6.49 -8.89 18.00
N GLY A 58 6.49 -10.10 17.42
CA GLY A 58 5.36 -11.03 17.42
C GLY A 58 4.46 -10.96 16.19
N LEU A 59 4.86 -10.24 15.13
CA LEU A 59 4.14 -10.29 13.85
C LEU A 59 4.32 -11.66 13.19
N LYS A 60 3.26 -12.12 12.50
CA LYS A 60 3.26 -13.36 11.70
C LYS A 60 3.69 -13.14 10.24
N LEU A 61 4.05 -11.91 9.91
CA LEU A 61 4.49 -11.48 8.60
C LEU A 61 5.73 -10.61 8.71
N ALA A 62 6.44 -10.45 7.61
CA ALA A 62 7.43 -9.40 7.47
C ALA A 62 7.37 -8.76 6.07
N THR A 63 7.65 -7.46 6.03
CA THR A 63 7.89 -6.67 4.82
C THR A 63 9.38 -6.32 4.71
N ASP A 64 9.82 -5.83 3.55
CA ASP A 64 11.17 -5.27 3.38
C ASP A 64 11.26 -3.81 3.85
N GLY A 65 10.21 -3.29 4.50
CA GLY A 65 10.07 -1.89 4.89
C GLY A 65 10.09 -0.89 3.72
N GLU A 66 10.03 -1.37 2.47
CA GLU A 66 10.22 -0.59 1.25
C GLU A 66 11.59 0.12 1.16
N PHE A 67 12.61 -0.45 1.81
CA PHE A 67 13.91 0.19 1.99
C PHE A 67 14.68 0.47 0.71
N ARG A 68 14.45 -0.30 -0.36
CA ARG A 68 15.09 -0.09 -1.67
C ARG A 68 14.40 0.97 -2.52
N ARG A 69 13.23 1.45 -2.08
CA ARG A 69 12.39 2.35 -2.89
C ARG A 69 12.70 3.80 -2.54
N SER A 70 12.76 4.62 -3.56
CA SER A 70 12.70 6.09 -3.42
C SER A 70 11.24 6.52 -3.15
N TRP A 71 10.32 5.95 -3.93
CA TRP A 71 8.88 6.11 -3.84
C TRP A 71 8.17 4.76 -3.93
N TRP A 72 7.14 4.56 -3.11
CA TRP A 72 6.39 3.29 -3.08
C TRP A 72 5.78 2.88 -4.43
N HIS A 73 5.44 3.87 -5.28
CA HIS A 73 4.74 3.68 -6.55
C HIS A 73 5.63 3.95 -7.78
N PHE A 74 6.41 5.03 -7.82
CA PHE A 74 7.20 5.37 -9.01
C PHE A 74 8.23 4.30 -9.35
N ASP A 75 8.95 3.76 -8.35
CA ASP A 75 9.95 2.72 -8.55
C ASP A 75 9.37 1.43 -9.15
N PHE A 76 8.06 1.17 -8.97
CA PHE A 76 7.36 0.07 -9.65
C PHE A 76 6.88 0.51 -11.03
N LEU A 77 6.11 1.60 -11.09
CA LEU A 77 5.42 2.03 -12.32
C LEU A 77 6.38 2.41 -13.44
N SER A 78 7.55 2.98 -13.12
CA SER A 78 8.58 3.34 -14.12
C SER A 78 9.26 2.13 -14.75
N HIS A 79 9.18 0.96 -14.12
CA HIS A 79 9.75 -0.30 -14.62
C HIS A 79 8.70 -1.19 -15.32
N LEU A 80 7.46 -0.71 -15.47
CA LEU A 80 6.51 -1.33 -16.40
C LEU A 80 6.94 -1.04 -17.84
N THR A 81 6.78 -2.03 -18.72
CA THR A 81 7.01 -1.82 -20.16
C THR A 81 6.00 -0.78 -20.65
N GLY A 82 6.48 0.20 -21.43
CA GLY A 82 5.64 1.28 -21.95
C GLY A 82 5.45 2.47 -21.00
N CYS A 83 6.03 2.44 -19.79
CA CYS A 83 6.05 3.56 -18.86
C CYS A 83 7.41 4.25 -18.83
N GLU A 84 7.42 5.53 -18.46
CA GLU A 84 8.63 6.33 -18.31
C GLU A 84 8.47 7.28 -17.11
N LEU A 85 9.51 7.37 -16.28
CA LEU A 85 9.65 8.41 -15.26
C LEU A 85 10.13 9.70 -15.93
N PHE A 86 9.45 10.82 -15.66
CA PHE A 86 9.84 12.14 -16.13
C PHE A 86 9.62 13.20 -15.05
N HIS A 87 10.19 14.38 -15.26
CA HIS A 87 10.14 15.48 -14.32
C HIS A 87 9.23 16.63 -14.80
N PRO A 88 7.98 16.74 -14.31
CA PRO A 88 7.09 17.87 -14.64
C PRO A 88 7.49 19.18 -13.94
N ASP A 89 6.82 20.28 -14.29
CA ASP A 89 7.04 21.58 -13.64
C ASP A 89 6.54 21.62 -12.18
N MET A 90 5.63 20.72 -11.79
CA MET A 90 5.04 20.63 -10.46
C MET A 90 5.02 19.18 -9.94
N GLY A 91 5.44 18.98 -8.69
CA GLY A 91 5.27 17.73 -7.94
C GLY A 91 3.87 17.58 -7.33
N ILE A 92 3.63 16.45 -6.66
CA ILE A 92 2.36 16.15 -5.98
C ILE A 92 2.18 17.06 -4.77
N GLN A 93 1.00 17.66 -4.65
CA GLN A 93 0.68 18.58 -3.56
C GLN A 93 0.09 17.81 -2.36
N PHE A 94 0.76 17.90 -1.22
CA PHE A 94 0.22 17.53 0.09
C PHE A 94 -0.15 18.80 0.87
N ALA A 95 -0.90 18.65 1.97
CA ALA A 95 -1.23 19.77 2.87
C ALA A 95 0.05 20.41 3.43
N GLY A 96 0.47 21.55 2.87
CA GLY A 96 1.61 22.35 3.32
C GLY A 96 2.98 21.99 2.73
N VAL A 97 3.12 20.94 1.90
CA VAL A 97 4.39 20.55 1.26
C VAL A 97 4.16 19.99 -0.15
N GLN A 98 5.05 20.28 -1.09
CA GLN A 98 5.06 19.70 -2.44
C GLN A 98 6.18 18.64 -2.55
N THR A 99 5.92 17.53 -3.23
CA THR A 99 6.93 16.48 -3.46
C THR A 99 7.97 16.87 -4.50
N ARG A 100 9.00 16.03 -4.67
CA ARG A 100 9.84 16.03 -5.88
C ARG A 100 8.96 16.03 -7.14
N HIS A 101 9.45 16.70 -8.17
CA HIS A 101 8.81 16.81 -9.47
C HIS A 101 9.02 15.52 -10.25
N ASP A 102 8.40 14.45 -9.81
CA ASP A 102 8.46 13.13 -10.47
C ASP A 102 7.04 12.74 -10.88
N ALA A 103 6.89 12.22 -12.10
CA ALA A 103 5.64 11.65 -12.58
C ALA A 103 5.91 10.49 -13.55
N ILE A 104 4.91 9.64 -13.75
CA ILE A 104 4.97 8.54 -14.72
C ILE A 104 4.06 8.88 -15.90
N ARG A 105 4.57 8.71 -17.11
CA ARG A 105 3.78 8.77 -18.34
C ARG A 105 3.83 7.45 -19.09
N VAL A 106 2.77 7.16 -19.84
CA VAL A 106 2.63 5.97 -20.68
C VAL A 106 2.92 6.36 -22.12
N ILE A 107 4.05 5.87 -22.62
CA ILE A 107 4.61 6.19 -23.95
C ILE A 107 4.57 5.01 -24.92
N GLY A 108 4.21 3.81 -24.45
CA GLY A 108 4.15 2.58 -25.23
C GLY A 108 3.07 1.64 -24.71
N LYS A 109 2.87 0.51 -25.41
CA LYS A 109 1.94 -0.53 -24.95
C LYS A 109 2.42 -1.10 -23.61
N LEU A 110 1.48 -1.24 -22.67
CA LEU A 110 1.78 -1.70 -21.33
C LEU A 110 2.11 -3.20 -21.32
N ASP A 111 3.15 -3.55 -20.58
CA ASP A 111 3.43 -4.94 -20.20
C ASP A 111 4.21 -5.03 -18.89
N PHE A 112 4.23 -6.22 -18.28
CA PHE A 112 5.04 -6.52 -17.11
C PHE A 112 6.24 -7.36 -17.52
N SER A 113 7.45 -6.86 -17.22
CA SER A 113 8.70 -7.56 -17.52
C SER A 113 9.00 -8.64 -16.49
N ASP A 114 9.44 -9.82 -16.95
CA ASP A 114 9.96 -10.89 -16.08
C ASP A 114 11.24 -10.48 -15.32
N HIS A 115 11.85 -9.36 -15.71
CA HIS A 115 13.01 -8.75 -15.08
C HIS A 115 12.68 -7.53 -14.21
N HIS A 116 11.41 -7.32 -13.86
CA HIS A 116 11.03 -6.21 -12.99
C HIS A 116 11.79 -6.30 -11.65
N PRO A 117 12.53 -5.25 -11.21
CA PRO A 117 13.45 -5.34 -10.05
C PRO A 117 12.79 -5.81 -8.75
N MET A 118 11.52 -5.45 -8.55
CA MET A 118 10.75 -5.88 -7.38
C MET A 118 10.56 -7.39 -7.23
N LEU A 119 10.73 -8.19 -8.30
CA LEU A 119 10.75 -9.65 -8.18
C LEU A 119 11.98 -10.12 -7.40
N ASP A 120 13.15 -9.53 -7.64
CA ASP A 120 14.37 -9.83 -6.90
C ASP A 120 14.31 -9.30 -5.47
N HIS A 121 13.69 -8.12 -5.27
CA HIS A 121 13.44 -7.59 -3.92
C HIS A 121 12.57 -8.56 -3.12
N PHE A 122 11.51 -9.10 -3.73
CA PHE A 122 10.65 -10.08 -3.10
C PHE A 122 11.38 -11.40 -2.79
N ARG A 123 12.18 -11.94 -3.73
CA ARG A 123 12.99 -13.15 -3.48
C ARG A 123 13.94 -12.97 -2.29
N PHE A 124 14.56 -11.80 -2.17
CA PHE A 124 15.39 -11.45 -1.03
C PHE A 124 14.59 -11.41 0.28
N LEU A 125 13.47 -10.69 0.30
CA LEU A 125 12.56 -10.65 1.46
C LEU A 125 12.13 -12.05 1.89
N LYS A 126 11.68 -12.87 0.92
CA LYS A 126 11.23 -14.25 1.17
C LYS A 126 12.29 -15.09 1.86
N LYS A 127 13.55 -15.03 1.40
CA LYS A 127 14.67 -15.79 1.99
C LYS A 127 14.76 -15.55 3.51
N TYR A 128 14.71 -14.30 3.95
CA TYR A 128 14.87 -13.96 5.38
C TYR A 128 13.56 -14.13 6.16
N ALA A 129 12.41 -13.91 5.53
CA ALA A 129 11.11 -14.17 6.15
C ALA A 129 10.95 -15.68 6.46
N ASP A 130 11.38 -16.55 5.54
CA ASP A 130 11.40 -18.00 5.74
C ASP A 130 12.32 -18.39 6.92
N GLN A 131 13.51 -17.77 7.03
CA GLN A 131 14.44 -17.97 8.16
C GLN A 131 13.86 -17.48 9.50
N ALA A 132 13.10 -16.39 9.47
CA ALA A 132 12.42 -15.83 10.63
C ALA A 132 11.06 -16.52 10.92
N HIS A 133 10.66 -17.51 10.12
CA HIS A 133 9.38 -18.24 10.23
C HIS A 133 8.13 -17.34 10.19
N VAL A 134 8.15 -16.31 9.34
CA VAL A 134 7.03 -15.39 9.10
C VAL A 134 6.69 -15.31 7.62
N VAL A 135 5.45 -14.91 7.29
CA VAL A 135 5.01 -14.79 5.89
C VAL A 135 5.57 -13.51 5.25
N PRO A 136 6.30 -13.58 4.11
CA PRO A 136 6.73 -12.38 3.41
C PRO A 136 5.53 -11.68 2.76
N LYS A 137 5.34 -10.40 3.07
CA LYS A 137 4.33 -9.54 2.48
C LYS A 137 4.99 -8.54 1.53
N MET A 138 4.55 -8.50 0.28
CA MET A 138 5.02 -7.54 -0.72
C MET A 138 3.95 -6.49 -1.02
N THR A 139 4.34 -5.22 -1.10
CA THR A 139 3.47 -4.11 -1.52
C THR A 139 3.81 -3.67 -2.95
N ILE A 140 2.80 -3.42 -3.78
CA ILE A 140 2.94 -2.77 -5.09
C ILE A 140 1.80 -1.75 -5.27
N PRO A 141 1.96 -0.68 -6.07
CA PRO A 141 0.86 0.24 -6.32
C PRO A 141 -0.29 -0.45 -7.06
N SER A 142 -1.53 -0.11 -6.72
CA SER A 142 -2.72 -0.52 -7.46
C SER A 142 -2.71 -0.01 -8.91
N PRO A 143 -3.26 -0.74 -9.89
CA PRO A 143 -3.34 -0.29 -11.29
C PRO A 143 -4.00 1.08 -11.43
N ALA A 144 -4.99 1.41 -10.59
CA ALA A 144 -5.71 2.68 -10.64
C ALA A 144 -4.76 3.88 -10.46
N VAL A 145 -3.66 3.72 -9.73
CA VAL A 145 -2.69 4.79 -9.44
C VAL A 145 -2.00 5.29 -10.70
N LEU A 146 -1.72 4.40 -11.67
CA LEU A 146 -1.10 4.77 -12.94
C LEU A 146 -2.00 5.70 -13.76
N HIS A 147 -3.31 5.48 -13.72
CA HIS A 147 -4.27 6.31 -14.44
C HIS A 147 -4.62 7.59 -13.68
N PHE A 148 -5.06 7.49 -12.42
CA PHE A 148 -5.72 8.62 -11.76
C PHE A 148 -4.81 9.82 -11.51
N ARG A 149 -3.51 9.61 -11.20
CA ARG A 149 -2.58 10.72 -10.89
C ARG A 149 -2.28 11.59 -12.10
N GLY A 150 -2.03 10.95 -13.24
CA GLY A 150 -1.70 11.63 -14.50
C GLY A 150 -2.90 11.97 -15.37
N GLY A 151 -4.00 11.25 -15.20
CA GLY A 151 -5.16 11.37 -16.04
C GLY A 151 -4.92 10.99 -17.49
N ARG A 152 -5.82 11.40 -18.37
CA ARG A 152 -5.68 11.18 -19.82
C ARG A 152 -4.42 11.82 -20.39
N LYS A 153 -3.94 12.93 -19.80
CA LYS A 153 -2.80 13.71 -20.30
C LYS A 153 -1.47 12.97 -20.25
N LEU A 154 -1.29 12.06 -19.28
CA LEU A 154 -0.06 11.28 -19.17
C LEU A 154 -0.12 9.94 -19.92
N ILE A 155 -1.15 9.71 -20.74
CA ILE A 155 -1.30 8.50 -21.55
C ILE A 155 -1.26 8.91 -23.02
N SER A 156 -0.25 8.42 -23.76
CA SER A 156 -0.07 8.71 -25.18
C SER A 156 -1.34 8.43 -25.98
N ARG A 157 -1.85 9.46 -26.68
CA ARG A 157 -3.02 9.34 -27.56
C ARG A 157 -2.71 8.57 -28.84
N GLU A 158 -1.44 8.49 -29.22
CA GLU A 158 -1.00 7.71 -30.39
C GLU A 158 -1.03 6.21 -30.09
N VAL A 159 -0.59 5.82 -28.88
CA VAL A 159 -0.56 4.41 -28.44
C VAL A 159 -1.93 3.92 -27.99
N TYR A 160 -2.66 4.78 -27.29
CA TYR A 160 -3.99 4.52 -26.77
C TYR A 160 -4.91 5.66 -27.18
N PRO A 161 -5.50 5.65 -28.40
CA PRO A 161 -6.50 6.64 -28.80
C PRO A 161 -7.76 6.59 -27.92
N ASP A 162 -8.16 5.38 -27.53
CA ASP A 162 -9.21 5.09 -26.57
C ASP A 162 -8.62 4.63 -25.23
N LEU A 163 -9.17 5.13 -24.12
CA LEU A 163 -8.77 4.71 -22.78
C LEU A 163 -9.24 3.29 -22.44
N GLU A 164 -10.27 2.77 -23.10
CA GLU A 164 -10.72 1.39 -22.86
C GLU A 164 -9.62 0.38 -23.22
N GLU A 165 -8.90 0.60 -24.33
CA GLU A 165 -7.74 -0.22 -24.69
C GLU A 165 -6.63 -0.13 -23.62
N PHE A 166 -6.40 1.06 -23.08
CA PHE A 166 -5.45 1.26 -22.00
C PHE A 166 -5.85 0.49 -20.74
N TYR A 167 -7.12 0.54 -20.33
CA TYR A 167 -7.60 -0.20 -19.15
C TYR A 167 -7.51 -1.72 -19.33
N GLN A 168 -7.77 -2.23 -20.54
CA GLN A 168 -7.61 -3.65 -20.84
C GLN A 168 -6.14 -4.09 -20.72
N ASP A 169 -5.22 -3.34 -21.31
CA ASP A 169 -3.79 -3.67 -21.24
C ASP A 169 -3.22 -3.48 -19.83
N LEU A 170 -3.71 -2.49 -19.08
CA LEU A 170 -3.37 -2.30 -17.67
C LEU A 170 -3.80 -3.50 -16.82
N GLY A 171 -5.02 -4.01 -17.02
CA GLY A 171 -5.50 -5.23 -16.37
C GLY A 171 -4.64 -6.46 -16.71
N LYS A 172 -4.28 -6.64 -17.99
CA LYS A 172 -3.39 -7.74 -18.44
C LYS A 172 -1.99 -7.61 -17.84
N THR A 173 -1.43 -6.41 -17.81
CA THR A 173 -0.12 -6.09 -17.22
C THR A 173 -0.08 -6.50 -15.75
N TYR A 174 -1.09 -6.10 -14.97
CA TYR A 174 -1.16 -6.47 -13.56
C TYR A 174 -1.47 -7.96 -13.33
N ARG A 175 -2.24 -8.62 -14.22
CA ARG A 175 -2.43 -10.08 -14.17
C ARG A 175 -1.10 -10.82 -14.35
N LYS A 176 -0.24 -10.37 -15.28
CA LYS A 176 1.12 -10.88 -15.43
C LYS A 176 1.97 -10.59 -14.19
N ALA A 177 1.89 -9.39 -13.62
CA ALA A 177 2.59 -9.05 -12.39
C ALA A 177 2.21 -9.98 -11.21
N VAL A 178 0.91 -10.18 -10.98
CA VAL A 178 0.38 -11.09 -9.96
C VAL A 178 0.93 -12.50 -10.16
N LYS A 179 0.89 -13.02 -11.39
CA LYS A 179 1.46 -14.33 -11.74
C LYS A 179 2.96 -14.38 -11.46
N ALA A 180 3.73 -13.38 -11.89
CA ALA A 180 5.18 -13.34 -11.69
C ALA A 180 5.57 -13.31 -10.21
N PHE A 181 4.87 -12.53 -9.38
CA PHE A 181 5.06 -12.56 -7.92
C PHE A 181 4.69 -13.93 -7.33
N TYR A 182 3.60 -14.54 -7.78
CA TYR A 182 3.23 -15.88 -7.34
C TYR A 182 4.31 -16.93 -7.67
N ASP A 183 4.82 -16.89 -8.90
CA ASP A 183 5.89 -17.78 -9.39
C ASP A 183 7.21 -17.55 -8.63
N ALA A 184 7.47 -16.31 -8.20
CA ALA A 184 8.60 -15.99 -7.32
C ALA A 184 8.40 -16.50 -5.86
N GLY A 185 7.23 -17.06 -5.53
CA GLY A 185 6.90 -17.62 -4.22
C GLY A 185 6.05 -16.70 -3.32
N CYS A 186 5.50 -15.60 -3.86
CA CYS A 186 4.64 -14.70 -3.10
C CYS A 186 3.27 -15.32 -2.84
N ARG A 187 2.84 -15.28 -1.59
CA ARG A 187 1.50 -15.72 -1.14
C ARG A 187 0.73 -14.62 -0.42
N TYR A 188 1.37 -13.47 -0.19
CA TYR A 188 0.75 -12.30 0.41
C TYR A 188 1.20 -11.04 -0.33
N LEU A 189 0.36 -10.57 -1.25
CA LEU A 189 0.60 -9.38 -2.05
C LEU A 189 -0.41 -8.29 -1.66
N GLN A 190 0.02 -7.05 -1.56
CA GLN A 190 -0.86 -5.91 -1.28
C GLN A 190 -0.79 -4.88 -2.41
N PHE A 191 -1.96 -4.37 -2.80
CA PHE A 191 -2.11 -3.25 -3.72
C PHE A 191 -2.32 -1.96 -2.93
N ASP A 192 -1.34 -1.08 -2.93
CA ASP A 192 -1.43 0.23 -2.29
C ASP A 192 -2.18 1.19 -3.21
N ASP A 193 -3.27 1.76 -2.74
CA ASP A 193 -4.23 2.50 -3.54
C ASP A 193 -4.67 3.80 -2.86
N THR A 194 -4.27 4.94 -3.42
CA THR A 194 -4.75 6.25 -2.95
C THR A 194 -6.04 6.69 -3.63
N VAL A 195 -6.44 6.02 -4.71
CA VAL A 195 -7.50 6.47 -5.62
C VAL A 195 -8.87 6.29 -4.99
N TRP A 196 -9.12 5.20 -4.27
CA TRP A 196 -10.37 5.02 -3.52
C TRP A 196 -10.63 6.17 -2.54
N ALA A 197 -9.58 6.65 -1.84
CA ALA A 197 -9.70 7.80 -0.95
C ALA A 197 -9.95 9.11 -1.73
N TYR A 198 -9.29 9.30 -2.88
CA TYR A 198 -9.51 10.48 -3.74
C TYR A 198 -10.92 10.54 -4.31
N LEU A 199 -11.50 9.39 -4.67
CA LEU A 199 -12.88 9.30 -5.15
C LEU A 199 -13.91 9.64 -4.05
N CYS A 200 -13.51 9.69 -2.78
CA CYS A 200 -14.33 10.20 -1.69
C CYS A 200 -14.23 11.73 -1.50
N SER A 201 -13.22 12.38 -2.09
CA SER A 201 -12.93 13.81 -1.90
C SER A 201 -13.49 14.64 -3.04
N GLN A 202 -14.44 15.53 -2.73
CA GLN A 202 -15.00 16.47 -3.72
C GLN A 202 -13.93 17.39 -4.32
N GLU A 203 -12.90 17.76 -3.53
CA GLU A 203 -11.79 18.56 -4.01
C GLU A 203 -10.96 17.81 -5.07
N GLU A 204 -10.62 16.54 -4.82
CA GLU A 204 -9.85 15.74 -5.76
C GLU A 204 -10.65 15.40 -7.02
N LEU A 205 -11.96 15.14 -6.87
CA LEU A 205 -12.88 15.00 -8.00
C LEU A 205 -12.93 16.27 -8.85
N GLN A 206 -12.96 17.45 -8.23
CA GLN A 206 -12.92 18.73 -8.95
C GLN A 206 -11.58 18.93 -9.68
N LYS A 207 -10.44 18.68 -9.02
CA LYS A 207 -9.12 18.71 -9.66
C LYS A 207 -9.04 17.77 -10.88
N SER A 208 -9.67 16.59 -10.78
CA SER A 208 -9.80 15.65 -11.90
C SER A 208 -10.62 16.22 -13.06
N ARG A 209 -11.70 16.95 -12.79
CA ARG A 209 -12.49 17.62 -13.84
C ARG A 209 -11.73 18.79 -14.46
N ASP A 210 -11.07 19.60 -13.65
CA ASP A 210 -10.31 20.77 -14.10
C ASP A 210 -9.13 20.39 -15.01
N ARG A 211 -8.51 19.22 -14.78
CA ARG A 211 -7.48 18.69 -15.68
C ARG A 211 -8.03 18.09 -16.98
N GLY A 212 -9.35 17.99 -17.13
CA GLY A 212 -10.05 17.54 -18.34
C GLY A 212 -10.47 16.06 -18.34
N ASP A 213 -10.45 15.39 -17.19
CA ASP A 213 -10.91 14.00 -17.09
C ASP A 213 -12.36 13.90 -16.60
N ASN A 214 -13.00 12.76 -16.88
CA ASN A 214 -14.30 12.42 -16.32
C ASN A 214 -14.13 11.48 -15.13
N PRO A 215 -14.40 11.92 -13.89
CA PRO A 215 -14.32 11.04 -12.73
C PRO A 215 -15.56 10.13 -12.57
N ASP A 216 -16.65 10.42 -13.27
CA ASP A 216 -17.88 9.64 -13.16
C ASP A 216 -17.68 8.26 -13.81
N GLY A 217 -18.04 7.19 -13.09
CA GLY A 217 -17.85 5.81 -13.55
C GLY A 217 -16.45 5.23 -13.28
N LEU A 218 -15.51 6.01 -12.73
CA LEU A 218 -14.14 5.52 -12.48
C LEU A 218 -14.09 4.39 -11.46
N GLN A 219 -14.96 4.39 -10.45
CA GLN A 219 -14.96 3.33 -9.44
C GLN A 219 -15.30 1.96 -10.06
N GLU A 220 -16.24 1.90 -11.00
CA GLU A 220 -16.62 0.68 -11.71
C GLU A 220 -15.51 0.24 -12.67
N ILE A 221 -14.91 1.19 -13.39
CA ILE A 221 -13.78 0.93 -14.29
C ILE A 221 -12.61 0.33 -13.51
N TYR A 222 -12.22 0.95 -12.39
CA TYR A 222 -11.11 0.47 -11.57
C TYR A 222 -11.42 -0.86 -10.91
N ALA A 223 -12.63 -1.06 -10.38
CA ALA A 223 -13.04 -2.36 -9.84
C ALA A 223 -12.92 -3.46 -10.90
N ARG A 224 -13.35 -3.21 -12.14
CA ARG A 224 -13.22 -4.15 -13.26
C ARG A 224 -11.75 -4.46 -13.58
N VAL A 225 -10.89 -3.44 -13.69
CA VAL A 225 -9.45 -3.62 -13.96
C VAL A 225 -8.77 -4.41 -12.85
N ILE A 226 -9.05 -4.07 -11.59
CA ILE A 226 -8.54 -4.75 -10.40
C ILE A 226 -8.98 -6.21 -10.39
N ASN A 227 -10.27 -6.47 -10.58
CA ASN A 227 -10.82 -7.83 -10.59
C ASN A 227 -10.22 -8.68 -11.70
N TYR A 228 -10.03 -8.10 -12.89
CA TYR A 228 -9.36 -8.78 -13.99
C TYR A 228 -7.90 -9.11 -13.65
N ALA A 229 -7.17 -8.17 -13.05
CA ALA A 229 -5.77 -8.36 -12.65
C ALA A 229 -5.58 -9.52 -11.67
N ILE A 230 -6.56 -9.76 -10.78
CA ILE A 230 -6.44 -10.76 -9.71
C ILE A 230 -7.28 -12.02 -9.94
N ALA A 231 -7.94 -12.15 -11.10
CA ALA A 231 -8.91 -13.22 -11.39
C ALA A 231 -8.30 -14.63 -11.36
N ASP A 232 -7.05 -14.77 -11.81
CA ASP A 232 -6.34 -16.04 -11.93
C ASP A 232 -5.42 -16.35 -10.74
N ARG A 233 -5.45 -15.52 -9.68
CA ARG A 233 -4.57 -15.77 -8.54
C ARG A 233 -4.84 -17.16 -7.98
N PRO A 234 -3.81 -17.98 -7.70
CA PRO A 234 -4.04 -19.28 -7.09
C PRO A 234 -4.65 -19.15 -5.70
N SER A 235 -5.40 -20.17 -5.26
CA SER A 235 -6.21 -20.13 -4.05
C SER A 235 -5.43 -19.96 -2.74
N ASP A 236 -4.11 -20.18 -2.76
CA ASP A 236 -3.20 -19.98 -1.64
C ASP A 236 -2.54 -18.59 -1.65
N MET A 237 -2.83 -17.74 -2.64
CA MET A 237 -2.38 -16.35 -2.69
C MET A 237 -3.46 -15.41 -2.15
N VAL A 238 -3.11 -14.68 -1.09
CA VAL A 238 -3.91 -13.59 -0.54
C VAL A 238 -3.51 -12.29 -1.20
N ILE A 239 -4.49 -11.56 -1.74
CA ILE A 239 -4.30 -10.20 -2.26
C ILE A 239 -5.15 -9.21 -1.49
N THR A 240 -4.49 -8.25 -0.83
CA THR A 240 -5.14 -7.16 -0.09
C THR A 240 -5.00 -5.84 -0.81
N THR A 241 -5.75 -4.83 -0.36
CA THR A 241 -5.49 -3.44 -0.72
C THR A 241 -5.30 -2.59 0.53
N HIS A 242 -4.39 -1.61 0.47
CA HIS A 242 -4.35 -0.53 1.45
C HIS A 242 -4.89 0.74 0.82
N VAL A 243 -5.92 1.31 1.44
CA VAL A 243 -6.56 2.53 0.98
C VAL A 243 -6.01 3.72 1.74
N CYS A 244 -4.99 4.35 1.16
CA CYS A 244 -4.25 5.42 1.80
C CYS A 244 -4.90 6.79 1.53
N ARG A 245 -5.02 7.65 2.55
CA ARG A 245 -5.49 9.05 2.39
C ARG A 245 -4.36 10.05 2.14
N GLY A 246 -3.19 9.54 1.78
CA GLY A 246 -1.94 10.27 1.71
C GLY A 246 -1.29 10.36 3.08
N ASN A 247 -0.05 9.91 3.17
CA ASN A 247 0.79 10.03 4.35
C ASN A 247 2.15 10.54 3.88
N PHE A 248 2.45 11.83 4.03
CA PHE A 248 3.77 12.37 3.68
C PHE A 248 4.18 13.36 4.75
N ARG A 249 5.27 13.09 5.46
CA ARG A 249 5.74 13.91 6.60
C ARG A 249 4.61 14.20 7.61
N SER A 250 3.85 13.16 7.98
CA SER A 250 2.68 13.27 8.86
C SER A 250 1.51 14.15 8.35
N THR A 251 1.50 14.55 7.06
CA THR A 251 0.40 15.28 6.39
C THR A 251 -0.52 14.34 5.59
N TRP A 252 -1.59 14.88 4.99
CA TRP A 252 -2.61 14.13 4.23
C TRP A 252 -2.97 14.81 2.91
N ILE A 253 -3.71 14.07 2.07
CA ILE A 253 -4.25 14.57 0.79
C ILE A 253 -5.78 14.67 0.82
N SER A 254 -6.48 13.76 1.51
CA SER A 254 -7.96 13.73 1.50
C SER A 254 -8.60 13.52 2.87
N SER A 255 -9.85 13.99 3.01
CA SER A 255 -10.72 13.87 4.18
C SER A 255 -12.07 13.25 3.80
N GLY A 256 -12.82 12.75 4.80
CA GLY A 256 -14.17 12.21 4.62
C GLY A 256 -14.23 10.68 4.64
N GLY A 257 -15.37 10.10 5.05
CA GLY A 257 -15.56 8.64 5.16
C GLY A 257 -15.55 7.91 3.81
N TYR A 258 -15.45 6.59 3.84
CA TYR A 258 -15.42 5.73 2.63
C TYR A 258 -16.79 5.55 1.96
N GLU A 259 -17.85 6.14 2.53
CA GLU A 259 -19.24 5.99 2.09
C GLU A 259 -19.44 6.06 0.56
N PRO A 260 -18.86 7.02 -0.18
CA PRO A 260 -19.12 7.15 -1.63
C PRO A 260 -18.66 5.95 -2.47
N VAL A 261 -17.64 5.22 -2.00
CA VAL A 261 -17.02 4.12 -2.75
C VAL A 261 -17.21 2.76 -2.09
N ALA A 262 -17.74 2.72 -0.86
CA ALA A 262 -17.66 1.53 -0.01
C ALA A 262 -18.37 0.31 -0.61
N GLU A 263 -19.51 0.48 -1.26
CA GLU A 263 -20.20 -0.63 -1.93
C GLU A 263 -19.36 -1.23 -3.05
N THR A 264 -18.90 -0.41 -4.00
CA THR A 264 -18.04 -0.84 -5.10
C THR A 264 -16.70 -1.39 -4.62
N MET A 265 -16.09 -0.76 -3.62
CA MET A 265 -14.79 -1.16 -3.08
C MET A 265 -14.88 -2.44 -2.27
N LEU A 266 -15.76 -2.54 -1.26
CA LEU A 266 -15.80 -3.67 -0.33
C LEU A 266 -16.55 -4.88 -0.90
N ALA A 267 -17.65 -4.64 -1.63
CA ALA A 267 -18.46 -5.71 -2.23
C ALA A 267 -18.06 -5.98 -3.68
N GLY A 268 -17.76 -4.94 -4.46
CA GLY A 268 -17.50 -5.06 -5.91
C GLY A 268 -16.10 -5.52 -6.28
N THR A 269 -15.09 -5.33 -5.42
CA THR A 269 -13.72 -5.84 -5.68
C THR A 269 -13.49 -7.21 -5.07
N ASN A 270 -12.66 -8.01 -5.71
CA ASN A 270 -12.33 -9.38 -5.30
C ASN A 270 -11.06 -9.47 -4.44
N TYR A 271 -10.71 -8.42 -3.70
CA TYR A 271 -9.64 -8.49 -2.70
C TYR A 271 -10.04 -9.40 -1.53
N ASP A 272 -9.04 -10.01 -0.90
CA ASP A 272 -9.19 -10.84 0.31
C ASP A 272 -9.21 -10.00 1.59
N GLY A 273 -8.64 -8.80 1.55
CA GLY A 273 -8.74 -7.86 2.66
C GLY A 273 -8.39 -6.41 2.34
N TYR A 274 -8.77 -5.53 3.27
CA TYR A 274 -8.78 -4.08 3.11
C TYR A 274 -8.13 -3.42 4.33
N PHE A 275 -7.00 -2.73 4.14
CA PHE A 275 -6.36 -1.90 5.17
C PHE A 275 -6.89 -0.48 5.06
N LEU A 276 -7.71 -0.07 6.02
CA LEU A 276 -8.45 1.19 5.99
C LEU A 276 -8.02 2.09 7.16
N GLU A 277 -7.78 3.36 6.87
CA GLU A 277 -7.33 4.37 7.83
C GLU A 277 -8.52 4.87 8.69
N TYR A 278 -8.38 4.85 10.02
CA TYR A 278 -9.39 5.25 11.00
C TYR A 278 -8.79 5.90 12.27
N ASP A 279 -7.57 6.44 12.21
CA ASP A 279 -6.84 6.96 13.38
C ASP A 279 -7.34 8.32 13.91
N SER A 280 -8.20 9.00 13.14
CA SER A 280 -8.62 10.37 13.41
C SER A 280 -10.06 10.59 12.97
N ASP A 281 -10.74 11.56 13.58
CA ASP A 281 -12.14 11.90 13.27
C ASP A 281 -12.33 12.28 11.79
N ARG A 282 -11.28 12.77 11.13
CA ARG A 282 -11.28 13.11 9.70
C ARG A 282 -11.50 11.90 8.79
N ALA A 283 -11.15 10.70 9.25
CA ALA A 283 -11.28 9.47 8.47
C ALA A 283 -12.73 8.98 8.32
N GLY A 284 -13.67 9.60 9.03
CA GLY A 284 -15.07 9.19 9.07
C GLY A 284 -15.32 8.01 10.02
N GLY A 285 -16.58 7.55 10.04
CA GLY A 285 -17.01 6.44 10.88
C GLY A 285 -16.93 5.07 10.21
N PHE A 286 -17.40 4.05 10.94
CA PHE A 286 -17.38 2.64 10.53
C PHE A 286 -18.63 2.21 9.76
N GLU A 287 -19.63 3.09 9.59
CA GLU A 287 -20.87 2.81 8.86
C GLU A 287 -20.63 2.19 7.48
N PRO A 288 -19.62 2.60 6.68
CA PRO A 288 -19.38 2.01 5.36
C PRO A 288 -19.02 0.52 5.40
N LEU A 289 -18.55 -0.01 6.55
CA LEU A 289 -18.22 -1.43 6.70
C LEU A 289 -19.43 -2.35 6.55
N ARG A 290 -20.66 -1.84 6.64
CA ARG A 290 -21.89 -2.61 6.38
C ARG A 290 -21.97 -3.18 4.96
N PHE A 291 -21.22 -2.62 4.02
CA PHE A 291 -21.10 -3.13 2.65
C PHE A 291 -20.12 -4.31 2.53
N LEU A 292 -19.34 -4.62 3.58
CA LEU A 292 -18.46 -5.79 3.56
C LEU A 292 -19.29 -7.07 3.46
N PRO A 293 -19.11 -7.90 2.43
CA PRO A 293 -19.80 -9.16 2.32
C PRO A 293 -19.46 -10.08 3.50
N LYS A 294 -20.45 -10.81 4.00
CA LYS A 294 -20.21 -11.90 4.96
C LYS A 294 -19.31 -12.95 4.32
N GLY A 295 -18.37 -13.48 5.11
CA GLY A 295 -17.51 -14.58 4.67
C GLY A 295 -16.05 -14.34 5.03
N ASN A 296 -15.17 -14.51 4.05
CA ASN A 296 -13.72 -14.60 4.29
C ASN A 296 -12.95 -13.29 4.11
N LYS A 297 -13.60 -12.23 3.61
CA LYS A 297 -12.98 -10.91 3.45
C LYS A 297 -12.67 -10.30 4.81
N VAL A 298 -11.48 -9.72 4.96
CA VAL A 298 -11.03 -9.12 6.22
C VAL A 298 -10.84 -7.61 6.07
N VAL A 299 -11.36 -6.84 7.02
CA VAL A 299 -11.00 -5.42 7.16
C VAL A 299 -9.95 -5.30 8.26
N VAL A 300 -8.78 -4.80 7.90
CA VAL A 300 -7.74 -4.43 8.84
C VAL A 300 -7.97 -2.98 9.24
N VAL A 301 -8.38 -2.79 10.49
CA VAL A 301 -8.82 -1.54 11.06
C VAL A 301 -7.59 -0.74 11.51
N GLY A 302 -7.25 0.29 10.73
CA GLY A 302 -6.08 1.14 10.93
C GLY A 302 -6.31 2.22 11.97
N VAL A 303 -6.27 1.86 13.26
CA VAL A 303 -6.59 2.74 14.40
C VAL A 303 -5.38 3.11 15.27
N ILE A 304 -4.19 2.64 14.90
CA ILE A 304 -2.93 3.06 15.53
C ILE A 304 -2.28 4.09 14.59
N THR A 305 -1.99 5.30 15.06
CA THR A 305 -1.39 6.32 14.20
C THR A 305 0.06 5.98 13.87
N SER A 306 0.44 6.05 12.60
CA SER A 306 1.84 5.92 12.16
C SER A 306 2.55 7.27 12.02
N LYS A 307 1.95 8.36 12.53
CA LYS A 307 2.39 9.75 12.29
C LYS A 307 3.03 10.42 13.51
N PHE A 308 2.69 9.97 14.71
CA PHE A 308 3.10 10.55 15.99
C PHE A 308 3.56 9.46 16.95
N GLY A 309 4.58 9.74 17.76
CA GLY A 309 5.23 8.75 18.62
C GLY A 309 4.42 8.32 19.85
N GLU A 310 3.46 9.14 20.27
CA GLU A 310 2.62 8.84 21.42
C GLU A 310 1.87 7.51 21.21
N LEU A 311 1.99 6.63 22.20
CA LEU A 311 1.40 5.31 22.15
C LEU A 311 -0.07 5.38 22.57
N GLU A 312 -0.94 4.83 21.74
CA GLU A 312 -2.37 4.76 21.99
C GLU A 312 -2.67 3.83 23.18
N LYS A 313 -3.75 4.13 23.90
CA LYS A 313 -4.21 3.24 24.97
C LYS A 313 -4.86 2.00 24.37
N LYS A 314 -4.47 0.82 24.86
CA LYS A 314 -5.07 -0.46 24.43
C LYS A 314 -6.59 -0.49 24.52
N ASP A 315 -7.15 0.09 25.58
CA ASP A 315 -8.60 0.11 25.78
C ASP A 315 -9.33 0.98 24.75
N ASP A 316 -8.70 2.05 24.26
CA ASP A 316 -9.29 2.90 23.23
C ASP A 316 -9.28 2.16 21.88
N ILE A 317 -8.20 1.45 21.55
CA ILE A 317 -8.14 0.59 20.36
C ILE A 317 -9.21 -0.51 20.41
N LYS A 318 -9.36 -1.20 21.56
CA LYS A 318 -10.39 -2.24 21.73
C LYS A 318 -11.80 -1.67 21.56
N ARG A 319 -12.07 -0.48 22.10
CA ARG A 319 -13.35 0.23 21.92
C ARG A 319 -13.62 0.56 20.45
N ARG A 320 -12.61 1.02 19.72
CA ARG A 320 -12.73 1.28 18.27
C ARG A 320 -13.03 0.00 17.48
N LEU A 321 -12.41 -1.13 17.84
CA LEU A 321 -12.73 -2.44 17.26
C LEU A 321 -14.16 -2.89 17.59
N GLU A 322 -14.65 -2.63 18.80
CA GLU A 322 -16.03 -2.89 19.20
C GLU A 322 -17.01 -2.01 18.42
N GLU A 323 -16.71 -0.73 18.21
CA GLU A 323 -17.48 0.17 17.36
C GLU A 323 -17.57 -0.35 15.92
N ALA A 324 -16.44 -0.75 15.32
CA ALA A 324 -16.40 -1.35 14.00
C ALA A 324 -17.21 -2.66 13.93
N SER A 325 -17.21 -3.44 15.02
CA SER A 325 -17.93 -4.72 15.09
C SER A 325 -19.45 -4.61 15.01
N LYS A 326 -20.00 -3.40 15.20
CA LYS A 326 -21.42 -3.10 14.98
C LYS A 326 -21.82 -3.16 13.51
N PHE A 327 -20.84 -3.04 12.58
CA PHE A 327 -21.08 -2.97 11.14
C PHE A 327 -20.51 -4.17 10.36
N ALA A 328 -19.42 -4.77 10.85
CA ALA A 328 -18.84 -5.99 10.28
C ALA A 328 -18.48 -7.00 11.38
N PRO A 329 -18.64 -8.31 11.18
CA PRO A 329 -18.34 -9.31 12.21
C PRO A 329 -16.91 -9.20 12.73
N ILE A 330 -16.71 -9.31 14.05
CA ILE A 330 -15.37 -9.22 14.68
C ILE A 330 -14.41 -10.29 14.12
N GLU A 331 -14.92 -11.40 13.60
CA GLU A 331 -14.16 -12.46 12.94
C GLU A 331 -13.59 -12.03 11.59
N GLN A 332 -14.20 -11.02 10.94
CA GLN A 332 -13.75 -10.38 9.71
C GLN A 332 -12.92 -9.11 9.97
N LEU A 333 -12.59 -8.79 11.23
CA LEU A 333 -11.76 -7.63 11.60
C LEU A 333 -10.35 -8.01 12.02
N ALA A 334 -9.39 -7.12 11.78
CA ALA A 334 -8.02 -7.17 12.28
C ALA A 334 -7.57 -5.75 12.68
N VAL A 335 -6.37 -5.61 13.27
CA VAL A 335 -5.83 -4.31 13.67
C VAL A 335 -4.44 -4.10 13.08
N SER A 336 -4.16 -2.85 12.69
CA SER A 336 -2.84 -2.40 12.25
C SER A 336 -2.63 -0.93 12.60
N PRO A 337 -1.39 -0.41 12.43
CA PRO A 337 -1.18 0.99 12.12
C PRO A 337 -2.04 1.42 10.92
N GLN A 338 -2.44 2.69 10.90
CA GLN A 338 -3.32 3.22 9.86
C GLN A 338 -2.71 3.17 8.45
N CYS A 339 -1.40 3.37 8.38
CA CYS A 339 -0.61 3.46 7.17
C CYS A 339 0.78 2.92 7.52
N GLY A 340 1.68 2.81 6.53
CA GLY A 340 3.10 2.56 6.80
C GLY A 340 3.75 3.73 7.57
N PHE A 341 4.96 3.51 8.07
CA PHE A 341 5.70 4.51 8.84
C PHE A 341 6.56 5.43 7.95
N ALA A 342 6.71 5.14 6.65
CA ALA A 342 7.48 5.99 5.74
C ALA A 342 7.03 5.91 4.28
N SER A 343 6.04 6.72 3.89
CA SER A 343 5.58 6.72 2.49
C SER A 343 6.55 7.39 1.50
N THR A 344 7.58 8.07 1.98
CA THR A 344 8.70 8.62 1.18
C THR A 344 10.00 8.53 1.95
N GLU A 345 11.12 8.72 1.23
CA GLU A 345 12.49 8.67 1.75
C GLU A 345 12.69 9.43 3.08
N GLU A 346 12.02 10.56 3.26
CA GLU A 346 12.14 11.39 4.45
C GLU A 346 11.52 10.74 5.71
N GLY A 347 10.45 9.96 5.56
CA GLY A 347 9.74 9.29 6.65
C GLY A 347 8.84 10.22 7.50
N ASN A 348 8.19 9.64 8.51
CA ASN A 348 7.41 10.39 9.51
C ASN A 348 8.29 10.85 10.69
N ILE A 349 7.79 11.82 11.45
CA ILE A 349 8.50 12.38 12.62
C ILE A 349 8.33 11.43 13.81
N LEU A 350 9.14 10.38 13.82
CA LEU A 350 9.14 9.31 14.81
C LEU A 350 10.58 8.93 15.17
N SER A 351 10.81 8.52 16.42
CA SER A 351 12.07 7.89 16.82
C SER A 351 12.15 6.43 16.32
N GLU A 352 13.35 5.84 16.29
CA GLU A 352 13.54 4.47 15.76
C GLU A 352 12.73 3.39 16.52
N GLU A 353 12.47 3.56 17.81
CA GLU A 353 11.75 2.57 18.63
C GLU A 353 10.23 2.77 18.67
N GLU A 354 9.71 3.94 18.27
CA GLU A 354 8.27 4.23 18.28
C GLU A 354 7.46 3.35 17.30
N PRO A 355 7.89 3.14 16.03
CA PRO A 355 7.22 2.18 15.16
C PRO A 355 7.14 0.77 15.78
N TRP A 356 8.22 0.32 16.42
CA TRP A 356 8.26 -1.00 17.05
C TRP A 356 7.34 -1.09 18.26
N ALA A 357 7.24 -0.02 19.07
CA ALA A 357 6.28 0.05 20.17
C ALA A 357 4.84 -0.04 19.66
N LYS A 358 4.52 0.62 18.54
CA LYS A 358 3.19 0.56 17.91
C LYS A 358 2.87 -0.81 17.29
N LEU A 359 3.85 -1.47 16.68
CA LEU A 359 3.67 -2.83 16.18
C LEU A 359 3.47 -3.84 17.33
N ARG A 360 4.24 -3.71 18.43
CA ARG A 360 4.00 -4.50 19.67
C ARG A 360 2.60 -4.27 20.22
N LEU A 361 2.15 -3.01 20.27
CA LEU A 361 0.80 -2.67 20.70
C LEU A 361 -0.28 -3.36 19.86
N ALA A 362 -0.13 -3.37 18.53
CA ALA A 362 -1.05 -4.07 17.64
C ALA A 362 -1.11 -5.58 17.96
N VAL A 363 0.04 -6.21 18.17
CA VAL A 363 0.15 -7.64 18.55
C VAL A 363 -0.51 -7.92 19.90
N GLU A 364 -0.26 -7.09 20.91
CA GLU A 364 -0.88 -7.23 22.23
C GLU A 364 -2.40 -7.12 22.16
N VAL A 365 -2.92 -6.07 21.51
CA VAL A 365 -4.36 -5.88 21.34
C VAL A 365 -4.97 -7.06 20.57
N ALA A 366 -4.32 -7.52 19.50
CA ALA A 366 -4.82 -8.64 18.73
C ALA A 366 -4.90 -9.93 19.55
N ASN A 367 -3.94 -10.16 20.46
CA ASN A 367 -3.96 -11.30 21.37
C ASN A 367 -5.04 -11.16 22.44
N GLU A 368 -5.28 -9.97 22.99
CA GLU A 368 -6.37 -9.73 23.95
C GLU A 368 -7.75 -9.92 23.32
N VAL A 369 -7.95 -9.49 22.07
CA VAL A 369 -9.25 -9.55 21.37
C VAL A 369 -9.51 -10.92 20.75
N TRP A 370 -8.53 -11.53 20.07
CA TRP A 370 -8.73 -12.77 19.31
C TRP A 370 -7.90 -13.97 19.77
N GLY A 371 -7.04 -13.84 20.80
CA GLY A 371 -6.19 -14.91 21.31
C GLY A 371 -6.91 -15.99 22.12
N LYS A 372 -8.20 -15.79 22.39
CA LYS A 372 -9.09 -16.81 22.96
C LYS A 372 -9.69 -17.74 21.90
#